data_AF-A0A1V6D243-F1
#
_entry.id   AF-A0A1V6D243-F1
#
_cell.length_a   1.000
_cell.length_b   1.000
_cell.length_c   1.000
_cell.angle_alpha   90.00
_cell.angle_beta   90.00
_cell.angle_gamma   90.00
#
_symmetry.space_group_name_H-M   'P 1'
#
loop_
_entity.id
_entity.type
_entity.pdbx_description
1 polymer ?
#
loop_
_entity_poly.entity_id
_entity_poly.type
_entity_poly.pdbx_seq_one_letter_code
_entity_poly.pdbx_strand_id
1 'polypeptide(L)'
;MWKSQLTPARRWLVDAMREAGFAQIKNLVIVNKEPVIKPAPKVRRRRKLSGPVYRPSPAPAGDYLLKEQIVNLFHQIDKIENGVITIDVRDGLPCELIE
;
A
#
# COMPACT_ATOMS: atom_id res chain seq x y z
N MET A 1 -10.30 1.55 11.20
CA MET A 1 -9.70 2.85 10.83
C MET A 1 -10.33 3.32 9.53
N TRP A 2 -10.75 4.58 9.49
CA TRP A 2 -11.36 5.22 8.32
C TRP A 2 -10.30 5.86 7.42
N LYS A 3 -10.55 5.96 6.10
CA LYS A 3 -9.58 6.54 5.16
C LYS A 3 -9.29 8.02 5.46
N SER A 4 -10.27 8.78 5.93
CA SER A 4 -10.11 10.19 6.33
C SER A 4 -9.08 10.37 7.44
N GLN A 5 -8.91 9.38 8.32
CA GLN A 5 -7.96 9.40 9.43
C GLN A 5 -6.50 9.19 8.99
N LEU A 6 -6.28 8.75 7.75
CA LEU A 6 -4.94 8.57 7.21
C LEU A 6 -4.30 9.92 6.87
N THR A 7 -2.98 10.02 7.07
CA THR A 7 -2.17 11.10 6.50
C THR A 7 -2.21 11.07 4.96
N PRO A 8 -1.84 12.19 4.29
CA PRO A 8 -1.74 12.20 2.82
C PRO A 8 -0.83 11.09 2.26
N ALA A 9 0.27 10.79 2.94
CA ALA A 9 1.23 9.77 2.51
C ALA A 9 0.68 8.34 2.66
N ARG A 10 0.02 8.04 3.77
CA ARG A 10 -0.68 6.75 3.94
C ARG A 10 -1.82 6.59 2.94
N ARG A 11 -2.62 7.63 2.66
CA ARG A 11 -3.67 7.60 1.62
C ARG A 11 -3.07 7.29 0.25
N TRP A 12 -1.98 7.96 -0.10
CA TRP A 12 -1.25 7.71 -1.34
C TRP A 12 -0.80 6.25 -1.44
N LEU A 13 -0.29 5.66 -0.35
CA LEU A 13 0.14 4.26 -0.36
C LEU A 13 -1.04 3.30 -0.58
N VAL A 14 -2.19 3.54 0.06
CA VAL A 14 -3.41 2.75 -0.17
C VAL A 14 -3.83 2.81 -1.64
N ASP A 15 -3.86 4.00 -2.22
CA ASP A 15 -4.24 4.18 -3.61
C ASP A 15 -3.20 3.55 -4.56
N ALA A 16 -1.90 3.68 -4.27
CA ALA A 16 -0.82 3.05 -5.04
C ALA A 16 -0.93 1.52 -5.06
N MET A 17 -1.24 0.88 -3.92
CA MET A 17 -1.47 -0.57 -3.86
C MET A 17 -2.69 -0.96 -4.68
N ARG A 18 -3.81 -0.26 -4.51
CA ARG A 18 -5.05 -0.53 -5.26
C ARG A 18 -4.83 -0.44 -6.77
N GLU A 19 -4.21 0.64 -7.25
CA GLU A 19 -3.94 0.84 -8.67
C GLU A 19 -2.94 -0.19 -9.23
N ALA A 20 -2.03 -0.70 -8.41
CA ALA A 20 -1.06 -1.70 -8.83
C ALA A 20 -1.69 -3.10 -8.98
N GLY A 21 -2.65 -3.45 -8.11
CA GLY A 21 -3.35 -4.73 -8.11
C GLY A 21 -2.47 -5.90 -7.67
N PHE A 22 -1.55 -6.31 -8.53
CA PHE A 22 -0.53 -7.31 -8.24
C PHE A 22 0.84 -6.66 -8.43
N ALA A 23 1.58 -6.46 -7.34
CA ALA A 23 2.86 -5.79 -7.39
C ALA A 23 3.72 -6.04 -6.16
N GLN A 24 4.98 -5.62 -6.26
CA GLN A 24 5.87 -5.48 -5.13
C GLN A 24 6.34 -4.02 -5.08
N ILE A 25 6.04 -3.31 -4.00
CA ILE A 25 6.52 -1.95 -3.73
C ILE A 25 7.85 -2.09 -3.00
N LYS A 26 8.95 -1.82 -3.71
CA LYS A 26 10.32 -1.97 -3.20
C LYS A 26 10.90 -0.66 -2.73
N ASN A 27 11.81 -0.78 -1.75
CA ASN A 27 12.59 0.32 -1.21
C ASN A 27 11.69 1.47 -0.75
N LEU A 28 10.56 1.14 -0.12
CA LEU A 28 9.68 2.14 0.48
C LEU A 28 10.34 2.64 1.76
N VAL A 29 10.81 3.88 1.72
CA VAL A 29 11.42 4.52 2.89
C VAL A 29 10.30 4.95 3.85
N ILE A 30 10.47 4.63 5.13
CA ILE A 30 9.65 5.08 6.24
C ILE A 30 10.46 6.08 7.06
N VAL A 31 9.89 7.25 7.31
CA VAL A 31 10.47 8.28 8.19
C VAL A 31 9.39 8.77 9.12
N ASN A 32 9.64 8.78 10.43
CA ASN A 32 8.68 9.18 11.45
C ASN A 32 7.31 8.50 11.28
N LYS A 33 7.31 7.17 11.06
CA LYS A 33 6.12 6.32 10.87
C LYS A 33 5.32 6.66 9.60
N GLU A 34 5.89 7.41 8.67
CA GLU A 34 5.23 7.83 7.44
C GLU A 34 5.97 7.33 6.20
N PRO A 35 5.25 6.84 5.18
CA PRO A 35 5.87 6.44 3.92
C PRO A 35 6.34 7.68 3.15
N VAL A 36 7.58 7.66 2.68
CA VAL A 36 8.14 8.73 1.86
C VAL A 36 7.63 8.56 0.41
N ILE A 37 6.89 9.56 -0.07
CA ILE A 37 6.35 9.59 -1.44
C ILE A 37 7.41 10.02 -2.46
N LYS A 38 8.37 10.85 -2.04
CA LYS A 38 9.41 11.41 -2.90
C LYS A 38 10.79 11.23 -2.24
N PRO A 39 11.74 10.51 -2.89
CA PRO A 39 11.62 9.89 -4.20
C PRO A 39 10.57 8.76 -4.24
N ALA A 40 9.89 8.59 -5.37
CA ALA A 40 8.85 7.58 -5.49
C ALA A 40 9.44 6.17 -5.33
N PRO A 41 8.80 5.29 -4.53
CA PRO A 41 9.28 3.93 -4.34
C PRO A 41 9.18 3.13 -5.63
N LYS A 42 10.01 2.08 -5.76
CA LYS A 42 10.06 1.26 -6.98
C LYS A 42 8.89 0.27 -6.98
N VAL A 43 7.89 0.48 -7.85
CA VAL A 43 6.75 -0.43 -7.98
C VAL A 43 6.98 -1.46 -9.10
N ARG A 44 7.21 -2.72 -8.73
CA ARG A 44 7.30 -3.85 -9.68
C ARG A 44 5.94 -4.52 -9.86
N ARG A 45 5.22 -4.20 -10.93
CA ARG A 45 3.92 -4.81 -11.24
C ARG A 45 4.09 -6.23 -11.77
N ARG A 46 3.35 -7.17 -11.20
CA ARG A 46 3.23 -8.54 -11.73
C ARG A 46 2.05 -8.57 -12.69
N ARG A 47 2.31 -8.87 -13.96
CA ARG A 47 1.28 -9.06 -14.98
C ARG A 47 1.02 -10.55 -15.10
N LYS A 48 -0.24 -10.96 -14.93
CA LYS A 48 -0.67 -12.29 -15.34
C LYS A 48 -0.66 -12.34 -16.88
N LEU A 49 -0.02 -13.36 -17.44
CA LEU A 49 -0.02 -13.60 -18.89
C LEU A 49 -1.22 -14.46 -19.33
N SER A 50 -1.91 -15.08 -18.38
CA SER A 50 -3.12 -15.87 -18.59
C SER A 50 -4.09 -15.71 -17.40
N GLY A 51 -5.39 -15.92 -17.65
CA GLY A 51 -6.44 -15.79 -16.65
C GLY A 51 -6.96 -14.35 -16.44
N PRO A 52 -7.85 -14.15 -15.45
CA PRO A 52 -8.51 -12.86 -15.23
C PRO A 52 -7.51 -11.77 -14.83
N VAL A 53 -7.61 -10.63 -15.51
CA VAL A 53 -6.83 -9.41 -15.23
C VAL A 53 -7.45 -8.66 -14.07
N TYR A 54 -6.62 -8.21 -13.13
CA TYR A 54 -7.06 -7.34 -12.05
C TYR A 54 -7.64 -6.03 -12.62
N ARG A 55 -8.86 -5.71 -12.25
CA ARG A 55 -9.44 -4.38 -12.43
C ARG A 55 -9.68 -3.79 -11.05
N PRO A 56 -9.05 -2.66 -10.69
CA PRO A 56 -9.38 -1.99 -9.45
C PRO A 56 -10.88 -1.62 -9.49
N SER A 57 -11.60 -2.02 -8.43
CA SER A 57 -12.93 -1.46 -8.18
C SER A 57 -12.80 0.06 -8.05
N PRO A 58 -13.80 0.85 -8.51
CA PRO A 58 -13.87 2.26 -8.19
C PRO A 58 -13.62 2.45 -6.69
N ALA A 59 -12.80 3.45 -6.36
CA ALA A 59 -12.65 3.90 -4.98
C ALA A 59 -14.04 4.19 -4.42
N PRO A 60 -14.39 3.72 -3.21
CA PRO A 60 -15.58 4.24 -2.54
C PRO A 60 -15.49 5.76 -2.48
N ALA A 61 -16.56 6.44 -2.88
CA ALA A 61 -16.61 7.89 -2.79
C ALA A 61 -16.64 8.30 -1.30
N GLY A 62 -15.84 9.30 -0.94
CA GLY A 62 -15.81 9.83 0.43
C GLY A 62 -15.00 8.98 1.41
N ASP A 63 -15.44 8.98 2.66
CA ASP A 63 -14.78 8.26 3.75
C ASP A 63 -15.32 6.83 3.85
N TYR A 64 -14.42 5.87 4.01
CA TYR A 64 -14.78 4.46 4.10
C TYR A 64 -13.87 3.71 5.07
N LEU A 65 -14.38 2.61 5.59
CA LEU A 65 -13.64 1.74 6.49
C LEU A 65 -12.56 0.96 5.73
N LEU A 66 -11.32 1.08 6.18
CA LEU A 66 -10.20 0.36 5.58
C LEU A 66 -10.28 -1.14 5.89
N LYS A 67 -9.90 -1.96 4.91
CA LYS A 67 -9.78 -3.40 5.11
C LYS A 67 -8.68 -3.71 6.13
N GLU A 68 -8.84 -4.81 6.86
CA GLU A 68 -7.96 -5.21 7.94
C GLU A 68 -6.49 -5.28 7.52
N GLN A 69 -6.20 -5.77 6.31
CA GLN A 69 -4.83 -5.85 5.78
C GLN A 69 -4.15 -4.47 5.73
N ILE A 70 -4.89 -3.42 5.38
CA ILE A 70 -4.39 -2.05 5.32
C ILE A 70 -4.13 -1.53 6.74
N VAL A 71 -5.03 -1.82 7.68
CA VAL A 71 -4.87 -1.42 9.08
C VAL A 71 -3.64 -2.10 9.69
N ASN A 72 -3.48 -3.41 9.47
CA ASN A 72 -2.34 -4.18 9.94
C ASN A 72 -1.02 -3.69 9.35
N LEU A 73 -0.99 -3.34 8.06
CA LEU A 73 0.20 -2.72 7.44
C LEU A 73 0.63 -1.46 8.20
N PHE A 74 -0.31 -0.56 8.50
CA PHE A 74 0.02 0.68 9.19
C PHE A 74 0.47 0.46 10.62
N HIS A 75 -0.11 -0.51 11.34
CA HIS A 75 0.39 -0.90 12.65
C HIS A 75 1.83 -1.42 12.61
N GLN A 76 2.26 -2.11 11.55
CA GLN A 76 3.66 -2.52 11.41
C GLN A 76 4.55 -1.32 11.09
N ILE A 77 4.14 -0.43 10.18
CA ILE A 77 4.88 0.82 9.89
C ILE A 77 5.07 1.67 11.17
N ASP A 78 4.06 1.72 12.03
CA ASP A 78 4.11 2.44 13.31
C ASP A 78 5.17 1.88 14.28
N LYS A 79 5.50 0.58 14.17
CA LYS A 79 6.55 -0.08 14.95
C LYS A 79 7.95 0.13 14.38
N ILE A 80 8.09 0.23 13.06
CA ILE A 80 9.38 0.43 12.38
C ILE A 80 9.95 1.81 12.70
N GLU A 81 9.08 2.82 12.79
CA GLU A 81 9.41 4.23 13.00
C GLU A 81 10.25 4.86 11.88
N ASN A 82 11.44 4.34 11.60
CA ASN A 82 12.32 4.73 10.51
C ASN A 82 12.95 3.47 9.88
N GLY A 83 12.93 3.38 8.55
CA GLY A 83 13.50 2.20 7.88
C GLY A 83 13.21 2.14 6.39
N VAL A 84 13.54 1.02 5.77
CA VAL A 84 13.24 0.74 4.37
C VAL A 84 12.55 -0.60 4.29
N ILE A 85 11.34 -0.64 3.74
CA ILE A 85 10.57 -1.87 3.61
C ILE A 85 10.25 -2.21 2.17
N THR A 86 9.90 -3.48 1.97
CA THR A 86 9.24 -3.98 0.76
C THR A 86 7.86 -4.51 1.12
N ILE A 87 6.87 -4.19 0.29
CA ILE A 87 5.49 -4.64 0.46
C ILE A 87 5.09 -5.45 -0.76
N ASP A 88 4.65 -6.69 -0.56
CA ASP A 88 3.99 -7.48 -1.60
C ASP A 88 2.48 -7.21 -1.57
N VAL A 89 1.94 -6.91 -2.76
CA VAL A 89 0.56 -6.50 -2.99
C VAL A 89 -0.14 -7.55 -3.86
N ARG A 90 -1.30 -8.03 -3.39
CA ARG A 90 -2.18 -8.96 -4.11
C ARG A 90 -3.60 -8.41 -4.09
N ASP A 91 -4.27 -8.43 -5.25
CA ASP A 91 -5.62 -7.87 -5.42
C ASP A 91 -5.81 -6.44 -4.87
N GLY A 92 -4.76 -5.62 -4.93
CA GLY A 92 -4.74 -4.24 -4.47
C GLY A 92 -4.59 -4.08 -2.96
N LEU A 93 -4.26 -5.15 -2.24
CA LEU A 93 -4.08 -5.16 -0.79
C LEU A 93 -2.69 -5.65 -0.40
N PRO A 94 -2.11 -5.14 0.70
CA PRO A 94 -0.87 -5.67 1.23
C PRO A 94 -1.10 -7.10 1.71
N CYS A 95 -0.18 -7.99 1.37
CA CYS A 95 -0.21 -9.39 1.77
C CYS A 95 0.97 -9.72 2.68
N GLU A 96 2.15 -9.17 2.37
CA GLU A 96 3.40 -9.41 3.11
C GLU A 96 4.19 -8.09 3.21
N LEU A 97 4.83 -7.88 4.35
CA LEU A 97 5.79 -6.80 4.60
C LEU A 97 7.14 -7.44 4.92
N ILE A 98 8.20 -6.91 4.34
CA ILE A 98 9.58 -7.37 4.48
C ILE A 98 10.42 -6.16 4.86
N GLU A 99 11.21 -6.29 5.93
CA GLU A 99 12.15 -5.29 6.47
C GLU A 99 13.58 -5.57 5.99
#